data_AF-A0AAW0ZDC3-F1
#
_entry.id   AF-A0AAW0ZDC3-F1
#
_cell.length_a   1.000
_cell.length_b   1.000
_cell.length_c   1.000
_cell.angle_alpha   90.00
_cell.angle_beta   90.00
_cell.angle_gamma   90.00
#
_symmetry.space_group_name_H-M   'P 1'
#
loop_
_entity.id
_entity.type
_entity.pdbx_description
1 polymer ?
#
loop_
_entity_poly.entity_id
_entity_poly.type
_entity_poly.pdbx_seq_one_letter_code
_entity_poly.pdbx_strand_id
1 'polypeptide(L)'
;MGAIDNRDKVITNVESIRKCNKWYKKYCFHLLDVAIWNAFCLYKMKKNEKMTMRAFHLKLIKEMVKNHKMLNNNCSSRNKSTADHSLRLTEKHFPSFCKTVNKKKTLRNCVVCSKNDIRRSRYECEDCDVGLVPCFKTYHTELYY
;
A
#
# COMPACT_ATOMS: atom_id res chain seq x y z
N MET A 1 26.09 -30.67 13.87
CA MET A 1 26.00 -29.36 14.54
C MET A 1 25.56 -28.19 13.65
N GLY A 2 25.66 -28.23 12.31
CA GLY A 2 25.37 -27.03 11.49
C GLY A 2 23.92 -26.74 11.08
N ALA A 3 22.93 -27.56 11.45
CA ALA A 3 21.55 -27.38 10.98
C ALA A 3 20.87 -26.13 11.59
N ILE A 4 21.18 -25.82 12.86
CA ILE A 4 20.67 -24.65 13.57
C ILE A 4 21.29 -23.39 12.99
N ASP A 5 22.62 -23.35 12.86
CA ASP A 5 23.34 -22.22 12.26
C ASP A 5 22.88 -21.92 10.82
N ASN A 6 22.62 -22.97 10.04
CA ASN A 6 22.14 -22.81 8.67
C ASN A 6 20.73 -22.21 8.64
N ARG A 7 19.85 -22.58 9.57
CA ARG A 7 18.54 -21.96 9.72
C ARG A 7 18.67 -20.50 10.11
N ASP A 8 19.49 -20.19 11.11
CA ASP A 8 19.66 -18.82 11.60
C ASP A 8 20.19 -17.91 10.50
N LYS A 9 21.17 -18.38 9.72
CA LYS A 9 21.67 -17.66 8.54
C LYS A 9 20.57 -17.30 7.53
N VAL A 10 19.60 -18.20 7.29
CA VAL A 10 18.51 -17.90 6.36
C VAL A 10 17.48 -16.96 7.00
N ILE A 11 17.20 -17.10 8.30
CA ILE A 11 16.28 -16.22 9.03
C ILE A 11 16.84 -14.79 9.09
N THR A 12 18.14 -14.60 9.36
CA THR A 12 18.77 -13.28 9.39
C THR A 12 18.63 -12.52 8.06
N ASN A 13 18.60 -13.21 6.92
CA ASN A 13 18.39 -12.58 5.61
C ASN A 13 16.96 -12.03 5.41
N VAL A 14 16.00 -12.48 6.22
CA VAL A 14 14.58 -12.14 6.08
C VAL A 14 13.99 -11.62 7.39
N GLU A 15 14.85 -11.16 8.31
CA GLU A 15 14.44 -10.78 9.64
C GLU A 15 13.47 -9.59 9.66
N SER A 16 12.43 -9.71 10.47
CA SER A 16 11.43 -8.66 10.69
C SER A 16 11.77 -7.76 11.88
N ILE A 17 12.80 -8.12 12.65
CA ILE A 17 13.20 -7.43 13.87
C ILE A 17 13.65 -6.00 13.54
N ARG A 18 13.09 -5.01 14.23
CA ARG A 18 13.47 -3.59 14.13
C ARG A 18 13.98 -3.06 15.46
N LYS A 19 14.72 -1.95 15.40
CA LYS A 19 15.16 -1.23 16.61
C LYS A 19 13.93 -0.83 17.42
N CYS A 20 13.80 -1.41 18.62
CA CYS A 20 12.72 -1.13 19.55
C CYS A 20 13.23 -1.21 20.98
N ASN A 21 12.77 -0.31 21.84
CA ASN A 21 13.13 -0.27 23.26
C ASN A 21 12.44 -1.39 24.06
N LYS A 22 11.32 -1.91 23.56
CA LYS A 22 10.53 -2.94 24.25
C LYS A 22 10.98 -4.34 23.82
N TRP A 23 11.61 -5.09 24.73
CA TRP A 23 12.20 -6.41 24.44
C TRP A 23 11.18 -7.44 23.92
N TYR A 24 9.96 -7.46 24.48
CA TYR A 24 8.92 -8.42 24.11
C TYR A 24 8.50 -8.28 22.64
N LYS A 25 8.60 -7.07 22.06
CA LYS A 25 8.32 -6.86 20.64
C LYS A 25 9.35 -7.56 19.77
N LYS A 26 10.64 -7.50 20.14
CA LYS A 26 11.71 -8.22 19.42
C LYS A 26 11.45 -9.72 19.46
N TYR A 27 11.06 -10.24 20.62
CA TYR A 27 10.71 -11.66 20.78
C TYR A 27 9.52 -12.07 19.91
N CYS A 28 8.46 -11.25 19.87
CA CYS A 28 7.31 -11.49 19.01
C CYS A 28 7.68 -11.53 17.51
N PHE A 29 8.49 -10.57 17.03
CA PHE A 29 8.96 -10.59 15.64
C PHE A 29 9.84 -11.79 15.33
N HIS A 30 10.72 -12.18 16.26
CA HIS A 30 11.52 -13.38 16.10
C HIS A 30 10.64 -14.65 16.00
N LEU A 31 9.62 -14.78 16.85
CA LEU A 31 8.66 -15.88 16.78
C LEU A 31 7.91 -15.92 15.43
N LEU A 32 7.56 -14.75 14.89
CA LEU A 32 6.95 -14.66 13.56
C LEU A 32 7.92 -15.14 12.47
N ASP A 33 9.17 -14.69 12.48
CA ASP A 33 10.18 -15.12 11.50
C ASP A 33 10.41 -16.64 11.54
N VAL A 34 10.43 -17.21 12.76
CA VAL A 34 10.47 -18.67 12.97
C VAL A 34 9.24 -19.38 12.42
N ALA A 35 8.04 -18.84 12.63
CA ALA A 35 6.80 -19.42 12.13
C ALA A 35 6.78 -19.43 10.58
N ILE A 36 7.23 -18.34 9.95
CA ILE A 36 7.35 -18.23 8.49
C ILE A 36 8.34 -19.28 7.95
N TRP A 37 9.48 -19.48 8.62
CA TRP A 37 10.44 -20.53 8.26
C TRP A 37 9.80 -21.93 8.30
N ASN A 38 9.05 -22.23 9.36
CA ASN A 38 8.36 -23.52 9.48
C ASN A 38 7.32 -23.70 8.36
N ALA A 39 6.56 -22.64 8.02
CA ALA A 39 5.63 -22.67 6.91
C ALA A 39 6.33 -22.90 5.56
N PHE A 40 7.51 -22.30 5.36
CA PHE A 40 8.34 -22.54 4.17
C PHE A 40 8.81 -24.00 4.08
N CYS A 41 9.25 -24.60 5.18
CA CYS A 41 9.62 -26.01 5.23
C CYS A 41 8.45 -26.91 4.80
N LEU A 42 7.25 -26.68 5.35
CA LEU A 42 6.03 -27.41 4.97
C LEU A 42 5.68 -27.23 3.50
N TYR A 43 5.79 -26.00 2.99
CA TYR A 43 5.56 -25.71 1.58
C TYR A 43 6.51 -26.50 0.68
N LYS A 44 7.81 -26.50 1.02
CA LYS A 44 8.85 -27.20 0.27
C LYS A 44 8.62 -28.71 0.25
N MET A 45 8.20 -29.29 1.38
CA MET A 45 7.84 -30.70 1.48
C MET A 45 6.64 -31.06 0.59
N LYS A 46 5.62 -30.18 0.52
CA LYS A 46 4.40 -30.47 -0.24
C LYS A 46 4.55 -30.29 -1.75
N LYS A 47 5.28 -29.28 -2.20
CA LYS A 47 5.32 -28.89 -3.62
C LYS A 47 6.52 -29.42 -4.41
N ASN A 48 7.54 -29.98 -3.75
CA ASN A 48 8.80 -30.44 -4.39
C ASN A 48 9.42 -29.41 -5.38
N GLU A 49 9.09 -28.13 -5.21
CA GLU A 49 9.47 -27.05 -6.10
C GLU A 49 10.68 -26.31 -5.51
N LYS A 50 11.64 -25.94 -6.37
CA LYS A 50 12.85 -25.22 -5.96
C LYS A 50 12.54 -23.72 -5.79
N MET A 51 11.76 -23.36 -4.78
CA MET A 51 11.56 -21.96 -4.40
C MET A 51 12.54 -21.54 -3.30
N THR A 52 13.11 -20.34 -3.43
CA THR A 52 13.96 -19.74 -2.39
C THR A 52 13.10 -19.14 -1.27
N MET A 53 13.63 -19.09 -0.04
CA MET A 53 12.93 -18.48 1.10
C MET A 53 12.53 -17.02 0.81
N ARG A 54 13.39 -16.25 0.13
CA ARG A 54 13.10 -14.86 -0.26
C ARG A 54 11.89 -14.75 -1.18
N ALA A 55 11.80 -15.63 -2.19
CA ALA A 55 10.67 -15.63 -3.12
C ALA A 55 9.36 -16.03 -2.43
N PHE A 56 9.44 -17.03 -1.53
CA PHE A 56 8.31 -17.43 -0.68
C PHE A 56 7.83 -16.28 0.19
N HIS A 57 8.74 -15.62 0.90
CA HIS A 57 8.42 -14.51 1.79
C HIS A 57 7.77 -13.34 1.05
N LEU A 58 8.30 -12.98 -0.12
CA LEU A 58 7.74 -11.93 -0.96
C LEU A 58 6.33 -12.29 -1.44
N LYS A 59 6.11 -13.55 -1.83
CA LYS A 59 4.77 -14.04 -2.21
C LYS A 59 3.79 -13.96 -1.05
N LEU A 60 4.21 -14.38 0.15
CA LEU A 60 3.42 -14.30 1.37
C LEU A 60 3.00 -12.85 1.66
N ILE A 61 3.95 -11.91 1.64
CA ILE A 61 3.66 -10.48 1.84
C ILE A 61 2.65 -9.97 0.81
N LYS A 62 2.84 -10.30 -0.48
CA LYS A 62 1.92 -9.89 -1.55
C LYS A 62 0.50 -10.40 -1.31
N GLU A 63 0.35 -11.66 -0.92
CA GLU A 63 -0.96 -12.26 -0.63
C GLU A 63 -1.61 -11.64 0.61
N MET A 64 -0.86 -11.43 1.68
CA MET A 64 -1.37 -10.74 2.89
C MET A 64 -1.83 -9.32 2.56
N VAL A 65 -1.02 -8.53 1.85
CA VAL A 65 -1.39 -7.16 1.47
C VAL A 65 -2.61 -7.15 0.55
N LYS A 66 -2.71 -8.07 -0.42
CA LYS A 66 -3.88 -8.17 -1.30
C LYS A 66 -5.15 -8.44 -0.50
N ASN A 67 -5.11 -9.38 0.44
CA ASN A 67 -6.25 -9.72 1.29
C ASN A 67 -6.65 -8.55 2.21
N HIS A 68 -5.68 -7.84 2.79
CA HIS A 68 -5.96 -6.69 3.66
C HIS A 68 -6.45 -5.45 2.91
N LYS A 69 -5.98 -5.19 1.68
CA LYS A 69 -6.51 -4.08 0.85
C LYS A 69 -7.98 -4.27 0.51
N MET A 70 -8.45 -5.52 0.35
CA MET A 70 -9.87 -5.79 0.15
C MET A 70 -10.71 -5.46 1.40
N LEU A 71 -10.14 -5.61 2.60
CA LEU A 71 -10.81 -5.31 3.88
C LEU A 71 -10.83 -3.81 4.22
N ASN A 72 -9.77 -3.08 3.88
CA ASN A 72 -9.63 -1.65 4.20
C ASN A 72 -10.41 -0.71 3.26
N ASN A 73 -10.97 -1.20 2.15
CA ASN A 73 -11.89 -0.42 1.33
C ASN A 73 -13.17 -0.01 2.09
N ASN A 74 -13.47 -0.64 3.23
CA ASN A 74 -14.63 -0.35 4.06
C ASN A 74 -14.36 0.64 5.21
N CYS A 75 -13.14 1.15 5.36
CA CYS A 75 -12.81 2.12 6.40
C CYS A 75 -12.68 3.52 5.79
N SER A 76 -13.73 4.33 5.98
CA SER A 76 -13.76 5.79 5.78
C SER A 76 -12.74 6.51 6.69
N SER A 77 -11.45 6.36 6.40
CA SER A 77 -10.38 7.09 7.10
C SER A 77 -9.96 8.30 6.28
N ARG A 78 -10.13 9.47 6.90
CA ARG A 78 -9.96 10.84 6.38
C ARG A 78 -8.52 11.21 5.98
N ASN A 79 -7.62 10.23 5.94
CA ASN A 79 -6.24 10.40 5.49
C ASN A 79 -6.01 9.50 4.26
N LYS A 80 -6.62 9.86 3.12
CA LYS A 80 -6.07 9.46 1.82
C LYS A 80 -4.70 10.12 1.72
N SER A 81 -3.67 9.41 2.20
CA SER A 81 -2.31 9.66 1.74
C SER A 81 -2.36 9.78 0.23
N THR A 82 -1.63 10.74 -0.31
CA THR A 82 -1.36 11.04 -1.72
C THR A 82 -0.68 9.86 -2.46
N ALA A 83 -1.04 8.64 -2.14
CA ALA A 83 -0.85 7.49 -3.00
C ALA A 83 -1.85 7.69 -4.14
N ASP A 84 -1.34 8.22 -5.24
CA ASP A 84 -2.02 8.28 -6.53
C ASP A 84 -2.85 7.01 -6.71
N HIS A 85 -4.15 7.19 -7.00
CA HIS A 85 -5.05 6.09 -7.31
C HIS A 85 -4.39 5.23 -8.39
N SER A 86 -4.22 3.92 -8.14
CA SER A 86 -3.41 3.04 -9.00
C SER A 86 -3.91 2.97 -10.45
N LEU A 87 -5.14 3.41 -10.70
CA LEU A 87 -5.79 3.42 -12.01
C LEU A 87 -5.90 4.82 -12.64
N ARG A 88 -5.34 5.86 -11.98
CA ARG A 88 -5.37 7.27 -12.41
C ARG A 88 -4.97 7.48 -13.87
N LEU A 89 -4.04 6.65 -14.37
CA LEU A 89 -3.42 6.74 -15.70
C LEU A 89 -4.03 5.78 -16.73
N THR A 90 -4.87 4.83 -16.30
CA THR A 90 -5.35 3.72 -17.15
C THR A 90 -6.83 3.80 -17.46
N GLU A 91 -7.64 4.40 -16.59
CA GLU A 91 -9.09 4.45 -16.75
C GLU A 91 -9.55 5.78 -17.36
N LYS A 92 -10.73 5.73 -18.01
CA LYS A 92 -11.39 6.93 -18.56
C LYS A 92 -12.10 7.66 -17.44
N HIS A 93 -11.44 8.69 -16.91
CA HIS A 93 -12.02 9.56 -15.91
C HIS A 93 -12.76 10.73 -16.55
N PHE A 94 -13.94 11.08 -16.02
CA PHE A 94 -14.73 12.22 -16.47
C PHE A 94 -14.84 13.29 -15.38
N PRO A 95 -14.74 14.59 -15.71
CA PRO A 95 -14.98 15.65 -14.74
C PRO A 95 -16.44 15.65 -14.29
N SER A 96 -16.66 15.58 -12.98
CA SER A 96 -17.96 15.82 -12.35
C SER A 96 -17.92 17.13 -11.56
N PHE A 97 -19.10 17.66 -11.20
CA PHE A 97 -19.19 18.85 -10.36
C PHE A 97 -19.05 18.49 -8.89
N CYS A 98 -18.34 19.32 -8.12
CA CYS A 98 -18.17 19.09 -6.69
C CYS A 98 -19.52 18.95 -5.95
N LYS A 99 -19.66 17.87 -5.17
CA LYS A 99 -20.87 17.61 -4.38
C LYS A 99 -21.17 18.78 -3.43
N THR A 100 -22.44 19.15 -3.36
CA THR A 100 -22.93 20.20 -2.45
C THR A 100 -23.25 19.55 -1.11
N VAL A 101 -22.43 19.79 -0.09
CA VAL A 101 -22.71 19.34 1.28
C VAL A 101 -23.26 20.54 2.06
N ASN A 102 -24.44 20.39 2.67
CA ASN A 102 -25.09 21.40 3.52
C ASN A 102 -25.29 22.78 2.85
N LYS A 103 -25.88 22.80 1.65
CA LYS A 103 -26.25 24.02 0.88
C LYS A 103 -25.08 24.97 0.53
N LYS A 104 -23.84 24.61 0.83
CA LYS A 104 -22.64 25.32 0.38
C LYS A 104 -21.93 24.48 -0.68
N LYS A 105 -21.62 25.07 -1.84
CA LYS A 105 -20.75 24.44 -2.84
C LYS A 105 -19.38 24.27 -2.18
N THR A 106 -19.01 23.04 -1.83
CA THR A 106 -17.68 22.76 -1.28
C THR A 106 -16.70 22.82 -2.45
N LEU A 107 -16.04 23.97 -2.63
CA LEU A 107 -14.93 24.05 -3.58
C LEU A 107 -13.80 23.21 -2.99
N ARG A 108 -13.40 22.15 -3.70
CA ARG A 108 -12.23 21.35 -3.33
C ARG A 108 -10.95 22.09 -3.74
N ASN A 109 -9.83 21.76 -3.13
CA ASN A 109 -8.53 22.27 -3.58
C ASN A 109 -8.05 21.42 -4.76
N CYS A 110 -7.44 22.05 -5.76
CA CYS A 110 -6.82 21.30 -6.85
C CYS A 110 -5.52 20.65 -6.38
N VAL A 111 -5.37 19.33 -6.55
CA VAL A 111 -4.16 18.60 -6.09
C VAL A 111 -2.89 19.11 -6.78
N VAL A 112 -2.97 19.41 -8.08
CA VAL A 112 -1.86 19.94 -8.88
C VAL A 112 -1.57 21.39 -8.48
N CYS A 113 -2.58 22.26 -8.53
CA CYS A 113 -2.38 23.69 -8.31
C CYS A 113 -2.26 24.10 -6.84
N SER A 114 -2.54 23.20 -5.89
CA SER A 114 -2.32 23.46 -4.46
C SER A 114 -0.85 23.74 -4.14
N LYS A 115 0.08 23.28 -5.00
CA LYS A 115 1.51 23.62 -4.92
C LYS A 115 1.81 25.08 -5.31
N ASN A 116 0.94 25.67 -6.13
CA ASN A 116 1.10 27.01 -6.73
C ASN A 116 0.07 28.01 -6.17
N ASP A 117 -0.44 27.79 -4.96
CA ASP A 117 -1.40 28.66 -4.25
C ASP A 117 -2.77 28.92 -4.92
N ILE A 118 -3.15 28.15 -5.94
CA ILE A 118 -4.50 28.19 -6.52
C ILE A 118 -5.37 27.13 -5.86
N ARG A 119 -6.33 27.58 -5.04
CA ARG A 119 -6.93 26.73 -4.00
C ARG A 119 -8.36 26.24 -4.27
N ARG A 120 -8.99 26.54 -5.42
CA ARG A 120 -10.44 26.26 -5.56
C ARG A 120 -10.84 25.68 -6.92
N SER A 121 -11.25 24.42 -6.94
CA SER A 121 -11.83 23.70 -8.07
C SER A 121 -13.35 23.58 -7.92
N ARG A 122 -14.08 23.78 -9.02
CA ARG A 122 -15.52 23.47 -9.14
C ARG A 122 -15.79 22.06 -9.65
N TYR A 123 -14.76 21.42 -10.22
CA TYR A 123 -14.82 20.09 -10.78
C TYR A 123 -14.02 19.11 -9.91
N GLU A 124 -14.53 17.90 -9.77
CA GLU A 124 -13.89 16.75 -9.14
C GLU A 124 -13.86 15.56 -10.10
N CYS A 125 -12.93 14.63 -9.88
CA CYS A 125 -13.00 13.30 -10.46
C CYS A 125 -13.68 12.39 -9.41
N GLU A 126 -14.79 11.73 -9.72
CA GLU A 126 -15.47 10.87 -8.75
C GLU A 126 -14.66 9.61 -8.44
N ASP A 127 -14.05 9.01 -9.47
CA ASP A 127 -13.28 7.76 -9.34
C ASP A 127 -12.01 7.98 -8.48
N CYS A 128 -11.34 9.11 -8.69
CA CYS A 128 -10.13 9.47 -7.94
C CYS A 128 -10.44 10.28 -6.67
N ASP A 129 -11.66 10.80 -6.52
CA ASP A 129 -12.14 11.63 -5.41
C ASP A 129 -11.24 12.86 -5.13
N VAL A 130 -10.79 13.53 -6.20
CA VAL A 130 -9.90 14.69 -6.16
C VAL A 130 -10.50 15.89 -6.89
N GLY A 131 -10.24 17.11 -6.38
CA GLY A 131 -10.57 18.35 -7.07
C GLY A 131 -9.55 18.69 -8.17
N LEU A 132 -9.99 19.04 -9.37
CA LEU A 132 -9.10 19.28 -10.52
C LEU A 132 -9.62 20.43 -11.41
N VAL A 133 -8.89 21.54 -11.50
CA VAL A 133 -9.11 22.66 -12.45
C VAL A 133 -7.79 23.40 -12.67
N PRO A 134 -7.33 23.74 -13.89
CA PRO A 134 -7.56 23.16 -15.24
C PRO A 134 -6.72 21.88 -15.51
N CYS A 135 -6.01 21.39 -14.50
CA CYS A 135 -5.01 20.31 -14.61
C CYS A 135 -5.60 18.89 -14.67
N PHE A 136 -6.85 18.71 -15.12
CA PHE A 136 -7.48 17.38 -15.21
C PHE A 136 -6.68 16.45 -16.12
N LYS A 137 -6.28 16.96 -17.30
CA LYS A 137 -5.44 16.23 -18.24
C LYS A 137 -4.11 15.85 -17.60
N THR A 138 -3.37 16.82 -17.07
CA THR A 138 -2.08 16.63 -16.39
C THR A 138 -2.16 15.55 -15.31
N TYR A 139 -3.18 15.61 -14.45
CA TYR A 139 -3.40 14.63 -13.39
C TYR A 139 -3.83 13.25 -13.90
N HIS A 140 -4.31 13.08 -15.12
CA HIS A 140 -4.67 11.75 -15.66
C HIS A 140 -3.71 11.25 -16.74
N THR A 141 -2.74 12.06 -17.17
CA THR A 141 -1.77 11.68 -18.22
C THR A 141 -0.32 11.62 -17.72
N GLU A 142 0.05 12.40 -16.70
CA GLU A 142 1.46 12.52 -16.29
C GLU A 142 1.73 11.82 -14.95
N LEU A 143 2.87 11.14 -14.86
CA LEU A 143 3.33 10.53 -13.60
C LEU A 143 3.81 11.58 -12.59
N TYR A 144 4.27 12.74 -13.06
CA TYR A 144 4.78 13.84 -12.25
C TYR A 144 4.01 15.12 -12.58
N TYR A 145 3.46 15.80 -11.56
CA TYR A 145 2.67 17.02 -11.65
C TYR A 145 2.91 17.92 -10.43
#